data_AF-A0A7K1BM46-F1
#
_entry.id   AF-A0A7K1BM46-F1
#
_cell.length_a   1.000
_cell.length_b   1.000
_cell.length_c   1.000
_cell.angle_alpha   90.00
_cell.angle_beta   90.00
_cell.angle_gamma   90.00
#
_symmetry.space_group_name_H-M   'P 1'
#
loop_
_entity.id
_entity.type
_entity.pdbx_description
1 polymer ?
#
loop_
_entity_poly.entity_id
_entity_poly.type
_entity_poly.pdbx_seq_one_letter_code
_entity_poly.pdbx_strand_id
1 'polypeptide(L)'
;MIDFDAASLLLQWAAGGLLFLWVTTRRREVSLGYGWLMRGTYLLMAGGAAYIGIFVIEPMAVRDIASVGVVLASGYALASSIIRRKAGVSGQVALAESRTERVAAMTGIEREAAQKDTNVREFDPRLDLIAPIIGFVGVVAAGLEAGGPAWLAVARFVVGAMFLGAVTDAMLLGHWYLVQPGLARGALLELVYWTGWLWVPEVVLLLVPVGMVSAINGT
;
A
#
# COMPACT_ATOMS: atom_id res chain seq x y z
N MET A 1 -5.89 -28.80 -3.59
CA MET A 1 -5.23 -27.90 -2.62
C MET A 1 -5.23 -26.51 -3.24
N ILE A 2 -5.23 -25.43 -2.45
CA ILE A 2 -4.99 -24.08 -2.99
C ILE A 2 -3.49 -23.86 -2.87
N ASP A 3 -2.82 -23.74 -4.01
CA ASP A 3 -1.38 -23.55 -4.10
C ASP A 3 -1.07 -22.05 -4.04
N PHE A 4 -0.07 -21.71 -3.21
CA PHE A 4 0.29 -20.32 -2.95
C PHE A 4 1.79 -20.15 -3.10
N ASP A 5 2.19 -19.60 -4.24
CA ASP A 5 3.59 -19.40 -4.59
C ASP A 5 4.13 -18.03 -4.14
N ALA A 6 5.46 -17.91 -4.13
CA ALA A 6 6.15 -16.71 -3.66
C ALA A 6 5.91 -15.48 -4.54
N ALA A 7 5.73 -15.63 -5.86
CA ALA A 7 5.47 -14.49 -6.74
C ALA A 7 4.07 -13.92 -6.47
N SER A 8 3.08 -14.79 -6.32
CA SER A 8 1.71 -14.42 -5.97
C SER A 8 1.65 -13.72 -4.60
N LEU A 9 2.35 -14.25 -3.59
CA LEU A 9 2.47 -13.61 -2.27
C LEU A 9 3.05 -12.19 -2.36
N LEU A 10 4.17 -12.01 -3.08
CA LEU A 10 4.83 -10.71 -3.19
C LEU A 10 3.97 -9.69 -3.95
N LEU A 11 3.30 -10.11 -5.02
CA LEU A 11 2.37 -9.26 -5.76
C LEU A 11 1.18 -8.86 -4.89
N GLN A 12 0.60 -9.83 -4.18
CA GLN A 12 -0.51 -9.63 -3.26
C GLN A 12 -0.17 -8.61 -2.17
N TRP A 13 1.00 -8.76 -1.55
CA TRP A 13 1.48 -7.85 -0.51
C TRP A 13 1.76 -6.45 -1.08
N ALA A 14 2.42 -6.36 -2.24
CA ALA A 14 2.69 -5.07 -2.89
C ALA A 14 1.41 -4.34 -3.29
N ALA A 15 0.43 -5.04 -3.87
CA ALA A 15 -0.85 -4.46 -4.27
C ALA A 15 -1.64 -3.94 -3.04
N GLY A 16 -1.72 -4.74 -1.99
CA GLY A 16 -2.35 -4.35 -0.73
C GLY A 16 -1.68 -3.14 -0.09
N GLY A 17 -0.35 -3.19 0.04
CA GLY A 17 0.44 -2.11 0.63
C GLY A 17 0.32 -0.80 -0.16
N LEU A 18 0.35 -0.84 -1.48
CA LEU A 18 0.18 0.36 -2.31
C LEU A 18 -1.24 0.94 -2.23
N LEU A 19 -2.26 0.10 -2.07
CA LEU A 19 -3.63 0.56 -1.82
C LEU A 19 -3.72 1.34 -0.48
N PHE A 20 -3.16 0.79 0.59
CA PHE A 20 -3.18 1.44 1.90
C PHE A 20 -2.22 2.62 2.00
N LEU A 21 -1.16 2.64 1.20
CA LEU A 21 -0.34 3.83 1.00
C LEU A 21 -1.16 4.98 0.41
N TRP A 22 -2.02 4.71 -0.56
CA TRP A 22 -2.94 5.74 -1.04
C TRP A 22 -3.90 6.20 0.08
N VAL A 23 -4.45 5.28 0.87
CA VAL A 23 -5.33 5.61 2.00
C VAL A 23 -4.64 6.56 2.99
N THR A 24 -3.36 6.33 3.29
CA THR A 24 -2.60 7.18 4.22
C THR A 24 -2.21 8.53 3.62
N THR A 25 -1.85 8.57 2.34
CA THR A 25 -1.32 9.78 1.70
C THR A 25 -2.37 10.68 1.06
N ARG A 26 -3.58 10.18 0.77
CA ARG A 26 -4.64 10.95 0.09
C ARG A 26 -5.07 12.21 0.84
N ARG A 27 -4.95 12.22 2.17
CA ARG A 27 -5.28 13.39 3.01
C ARG A 27 -4.18 14.45 3.02
N ARG A 28 -3.00 14.16 2.44
CA ARG A 28 -1.85 15.07 2.38
C ARG A 28 -1.34 15.51 3.76
N GLU A 29 -1.44 14.63 4.75
CA GLU A 29 -0.97 14.89 6.13
C GLU A 29 0.43 14.29 6.39
N VAL A 30 0.76 13.22 5.68
CA VAL A 30 1.99 12.42 5.88
C VAL A 30 3.14 12.97 5.00
N SER A 31 4.38 12.79 5.45
CA SER A 31 5.56 13.30 4.73
C SER A 31 5.81 12.61 3.40
N LEU A 32 6.47 13.33 2.48
CA LEU A 32 6.98 12.75 1.23
C LEU A 32 7.95 11.59 1.51
N GLY A 33 8.77 11.71 2.56
CA GLY A 33 9.74 10.69 2.93
C GLY A 33 9.09 9.34 3.27
N TYR A 34 7.99 9.35 4.03
CA TYR A 34 7.20 8.14 4.27
C TYR A 34 6.69 7.55 2.96
N GLY A 35 6.11 8.40 2.10
CA GLY A 35 5.61 7.96 0.81
C GLY A 35 6.69 7.38 -0.09
N TRP A 36 7.93 7.91 -0.06
CA TRP A 36 9.04 7.35 -0.83
C TRP A 36 9.49 6.00 -0.30
N LEU A 37 9.59 5.86 1.03
CA LEU A 37 9.92 4.59 1.66
C LEU A 37 8.91 3.50 1.26
N MET A 38 7.62 3.78 1.44
CA MET A 38 6.55 2.84 1.14
C MET A 38 6.52 2.44 -0.34
N ARG A 39 6.57 3.42 -1.27
CA ARG A 39 6.62 3.13 -2.72
C ARG A 39 7.86 2.32 -3.07
N GLY A 40 9.02 2.67 -2.52
CA GLY A 40 10.28 1.96 -2.75
C GLY A 40 10.20 0.50 -2.30
N THR A 41 9.71 0.25 -1.08
CA THR A 41 9.54 -1.10 -0.54
C THR A 41 8.59 -1.93 -1.39
N TYR A 42 7.38 -1.44 -1.69
CA TYR A 42 6.42 -2.21 -2.48
C TYR A 42 6.81 -2.34 -3.96
N LEU A 43 7.55 -1.37 -4.51
CA LEU A 43 8.16 -1.49 -5.84
C LEU A 43 9.18 -2.63 -5.87
N LEU A 44 10.05 -2.73 -4.87
CA LEU A 44 11.01 -3.84 -4.77
C LEU A 44 10.30 -5.19 -4.63
N MET A 45 9.23 -5.25 -3.84
CA MET A 45 8.44 -6.47 -3.70
C MET A 45 7.74 -6.87 -5.01
N ALA A 46 7.13 -5.92 -5.72
CA ALA A 46 6.55 -6.17 -7.04
C ALA A 46 7.61 -6.58 -8.08
N GLY A 47 8.81 -6.01 -8.00
CA GLY A 47 9.95 -6.42 -8.81
C GLY A 47 10.39 -7.85 -8.50
N GLY A 48 10.42 -8.23 -7.22
CA GLY A 48 10.65 -9.61 -6.78
C GLY A 48 9.57 -10.56 -7.27
N ALA A 49 8.29 -10.16 -7.23
CA ALA A 49 7.18 -10.93 -7.78
C ALA A 49 7.36 -11.19 -9.28
N ALA A 50 7.66 -10.14 -10.06
CA ALA A 50 7.91 -10.27 -11.50
C ALA A 50 9.13 -11.17 -11.79
N TYR A 51 10.23 -11.00 -11.05
CA TYR A 51 11.43 -11.82 -11.23
C TYR A 51 11.16 -13.30 -10.95
N ILE A 52 10.55 -13.62 -9.81
CA ILE A 52 10.27 -15.00 -9.43
C ILE A 52 9.28 -15.61 -10.43
N GLY A 53 8.21 -14.89 -10.76
CA GLY A 53 7.16 -15.37 -11.66
C GLY A 53 7.66 -15.67 -13.08
N ILE A 54 8.55 -14.83 -13.62
CA ILE A 54 9.06 -14.97 -15.00
C ILE A 54 10.21 -15.97 -15.09
N PHE A 55 11.11 -16.01 -14.09
CA PHE A 55 12.41 -16.67 -14.23
C PHE A 55 12.63 -17.87 -13.30
N VAL A 56 11.83 -18.03 -12.23
CA VAL A 56 12.10 -19.02 -11.18
C VAL A 56 11.06 -20.12 -11.13
N ILE A 57 9.78 -19.79 -11.31
CA ILE A 57 8.67 -20.74 -11.27
C ILE A 57 7.98 -20.82 -12.63
N GLU A 58 6.94 -21.67 -12.72
CA GLU A 58 6.11 -21.74 -13.92
C GLU A 58 5.45 -20.38 -14.22
N PRO A 59 5.68 -19.82 -15.42
CA PRO A 59 5.15 -18.50 -15.76
C PRO A 59 3.63 -18.49 -15.82
N MET A 60 3.05 -17.44 -15.25
CA MET A 60 1.62 -17.18 -15.27
C MET A 60 1.41 -15.79 -15.87
N ALA A 61 1.10 -15.76 -17.17
CA ALA A 61 1.16 -14.53 -17.97
C ALA A 61 0.43 -13.34 -17.34
N VAL A 62 -0.77 -13.55 -16.80
CA VAL A 62 -1.58 -12.46 -16.23
C VAL A 62 -0.94 -11.91 -14.94
N ARG A 63 -0.47 -12.78 -14.03
CA ARG A 63 0.22 -12.37 -12.79
C ARG A 63 1.53 -11.65 -13.10
N ASP A 64 2.29 -12.16 -14.05
CA ASP A 64 3.63 -11.65 -14.37
C ASP A 64 3.54 -10.30 -15.07
N ILE A 65 2.63 -10.15 -16.05
CA ILE A 65 2.32 -8.86 -16.69
C ILE A 65 1.80 -7.86 -15.67
N ALA A 66 0.90 -8.27 -14.77
CA ALA A 66 0.41 -7.40 -13.71
C ALA A 66 1.55 -6.96 -12.78
N SER A 67 2.45 -7.86 -12.40
CA SER A 67 3.61 -7.54 -11.55
C SER A 67 4.52 -6.49 -12.20
N VAL A 68 4.83 -6.66 -13.49
CA VAL A 68 5.58 -5.65 -14.27
C VAL A 68 4.80 -4.33 -14.34
N GLY A 69 3.49 -4.37 -14.55
CA GLY A 69 2.64 -3.18 -14.54
C GLY A 69 2.65 -2.43 -13.20
N VAL A 70 2.62 -3.15 -12.07
CA VAL A 70 2.76 -2.58 -10.72
C VAL A 70 4.12 -1.91 -10.54
N VAL A 71 5.21 -2.55 -11.00
CA VAL A 71 6.57 -1.97 -10.97
C VAL A 71 6.62 -0.66 -11.74
N LEU A 72 6.09 -0.63 -12.96
CA LEU A 72 6.08 0.57 -13.81
C LEU A 72 5.23 1.68 -13.20
N ALA A 73 4.02 1.36 -12.73
CA ALA A 73 3.11 2.34 -12.14
C ALA A 73 3.65 2.92 -10.82
N SER A 74 4.15 2.07 -9.92
CA SER A 74 4.75 2.49 -8.65
C SER A 74 6.04 3.29 -8.89
N GLY A 75 6.87 2.85 -9.84
CA GLY A 75 8.09 3.56 -10.24
C GLY A 75 7.80 4.94 -10.80
N TYR A 76 6.78 5.07 -11.64
CA TYR A 76 6.32 6.36 -12.15
C TYR A 76 5.81 7.26 -11.02
N ALA A 77 4.99 6.75 -10.10
CA ALA A 77 4.49 7.51 -8.96
C ALA A 77 5.65 7.99 -8.05
N LEU A 78 6.61 7.12 -7.76
CA LEU A 78 7.80 7.45 -6.98
C LEU A 78 8.66 8.53 -7.67
N ALA A 79 8.96 8.36 -8.95
CA ALA A 79 9.72 9.34 -9.73
C ALA A 79 9.00 10.70 -9.79
N SER A 80 7.70 10.71 -10.06
CA SER A 80 6.87 11.91 -10.07
C SER A 80 6.89 12.63 -8.71
N SER A 81 6.82 11.88 -7.60
CA SER A 81 6.92 12.42 -6.25
C SER A 81 8.30 13.05 -5.96
N ILE A 82 9.38 12.41 -6.42
CA ILE A 82 10.76 12.91 -6.25
C ILE A 82 11.02 14.17 -7.08
N ILE A 83 10.50 14.23 -8.31
CA ILE A 83 10.62 15.40 -9.20
C ILE A 83 9.87 16.60 -8.61
N ARG A 84 8.66 16.37 -8.06
CA ARG A 84 7.79 17.42 -7.48
C ARG A 84 8.10 17.73 -6.03
N ARG A 85 9.19 17.19 -5.46
CA ARG A 85 9.53 17.33 -4.03
C ARG A 85 9.62 18.78 -3.53
N LYS A 86 9.97 19.73 -4.42
CA LYS A 86 10.10 21.16 -4.10
C LYS A 86 8.76 21.85 -3.80
N ALA A 87 7.64 21.33 -4.33
CA ALA A 87 6.31 21.81 -3.99
C ALA A 87 5.93 21.45 -2.54
N GLY A 88 6.45 20.34 -2.04
CA GLY A 88 6.13 19.80 -0.72
C GLY A 88 4.70 19.26 -0.63
N VAL A 89 4.16 19.27 0.59
CA VAL A 89 2.83 18.75 0.93
C VAL A 89 2.11 19.80 1.77
N SER A 90 1.03 20.35 1.24
CA SER A 90 0.19 21.40 1.85
C SER A 90 -0.16 21.15 3.32
N GLY A 91 -0.66 19.96 3.67
CA GLY A 91 -1.00 19.65 5.06
C GLY A 91 0.21 19.67 6.01
N GLN A 92 1.41 19.38 5.51
CA GLN A 92 2.63 19.53 6.31
C GLN A 92 3.10 20.98 6.44
N VAL A 93 2.89 21.81 5.40
CA VAL A 93 3.24 23.24 5.43
C VAL A 93 2.44 23.93 6.54
N ALA A 94 1.12 23.77 6.52
CA ALA A 94 0.25 24.40 7.51
C ALA A 94 0.59 23.96 8.95
N LEU A 95 0.92 22.68 9.14
CA LEU A 95 1.34 22.13 10.43
C LEU A 95 2.69 22.71 10.90
N ALA A 96 3.63 22.90 9.98
CA ALA A 96 4.93 23.49 10.28
C ALA A 96 4.81 24.98 10.61
N GLU A 97 4.02 25.73 9.84
CA GLU A 97 3.76 27.17 10.06
C GLU A 97 3.13 27.42 11.43
N SER A 98 2.04 26.71 11.75
CA SER A 98 1.37 26.85 13.07
C SER A 98 2.28 26.52 14.26
N ARG A 99 3.30 25.67 14.08
CA ARG A 99 4.30 25.39 15.12
C ARG A 99 5.34 26.48 15.22
N THR A 100 5.84 26.97 14.09
CA THR A 100 6.80 28.07 14.07
C THR A 100 6.17 29.30 14.73
N GLU A 101 4.89 29.59 14.46
CA GLU A 101 4.14 30.66 15.14
C GLU A 101 4.06 30.44 16.66
N ARG A 102 3.69 29.24 17.11
CA ARG A 102 3.64 28.91 18.54
C ARG A 102 5.00 29.01 19.22
N VAL A 103 6.06 28.53 18.56
CA VAL A 103 7.43 28.60 19.08
C VAL A 103 7.89 30.06 19.13
N ALA A 104 7.67 30.83 18.07
CA ALA A 104 7.99 32.25 18.04
C ALA A 104 7.24 33.02 19.14
N ALA A 105 5.96 32.70 19.39
CA ALA A 105 5.20 33.28 20.49
C ALA A 105 5.75 32.91 21.88
N MET A 106 6.35 31.72 22.03
CA MET A 106 6.95 31.27 23.29
C MET A 106 8.39 31.74 23.51
N THR A 107 9.19 31.89 22.44
CA THR A 107 10.64 32.13 22.54
C THR A 107 11.08 33.49 22.00
N GLY A 108 10.23 34.18 21.24
CA GLY A 108 10.57 35.39 20.49
C GLY A 108 11.50 35.15 19.29
N ILE A 109 11.83 33.89 18.98
CA ILE A 109 12.75 33.54 17.90
C ILE A 109 11.95 33.21 16.65
N GLU A 110 12.00 34.09 15.66
CA GLU A 110 11.48 33.81 14.33
C GLU A 110 12.41 32.87 13.57
N ARG A 111 11.85 31.80 13.01
CA ARG A 111 12.56 30.86 12.16
C ARG A 111 12.08 31.08 10.73
N GLU A 112 12.99 31.41 9.81
CA GLU A 112 12.68 31.44 8.39
C GLU A 112 12.22 30.04 7.94
N ALA A 113 10.97 29.95 7.51
CA ALA A 113 10.43 28.72 6.94
C ALA A 113 11.19 28.40 5.64
N ALA A 114 11.55 27.13 5.44
CA ALA A 114 12.15 26.70 4.18
C ALA A 114 11.21 27.05 3.02
N GLN A 115 11.67 27.93 2.11
CA GLN A 115 10.88 28.35 0.95
C GLN A 115 10.49 27.14 0.10
N LYS A 116 9.19 26.90 -0.02
CA LYS A 116 8.64 25.93 -0.96
C LYS A 116 8.28 26.62 -2.27
N ASP A 117 8.49 25.91 -3.37
CA ASP A 117 8.23 26.44 -4.70
C ASP A 117 6.73 26.38 -5.00
N THR A 118 6.06 27.53 -4.94
CA THR A 118 4.62 27.66 -5.20
C THR A 118 4.26 27.58 -6.68
N ASN A 119 5.25 27.67 -7.59
CA ASN A 119 5.02 27.54 -9.03
C ASN A 119 4.96 26.08 -9.49
N VAL A 120 5.44 25.14 -8.68
CA VAL A 120 5.41 23.70 -8.99
C VAL A 120 4.17 23.07 -8.36
N ARG A 121 3.44 22.28 -9.15
CA ARG A 121 2.30 21.52 -8.64
C ARG A 121 2.77 20.40 -7.71
N GLU A 122 2.05 20.23 -6.61
CA GLU A 122 2.25 19.09 -5.71
C GLU A 122 2.09 17.74 -6.45
N PHE A 123 2.65 16.69 -5.86
CA PHE A 123 2.37 15.33 -6.29
C PHE A 123 0.88 15.01 -6.13
N ASP A 124 0.28 14.33 -7.12
CA ASP A 124 -1.11 13.89 -7.05
C ASP A 124 -1.18 12.47 -6.44
N PRO A 125 -1.74 12.31 -5.22
CA PRO A 125 -1.86 11.00 -4.58
C PRO A 125 -2.65 9.97 -5.40
N ARG A 126 -3.52 10.40 -6.33
CA ARG A 126 -4.28 9.47 -7.19
C ARG A 126 -3.40 8.59 -8.07
N LEU A 127 -2.16 9.01 -8.35
CA LEU A 127 -1.20 8.17 -9.06
C LEU A 127 -0.89 6.86 -8.29
N ASP A 128 -1.01 6.87 -6.96
CA ASP A 128 -0.79 5.68 -6.14
C ASP A 128 -1.91 4.65 -6.27
N LEU A 129 -3.05 4.97 -6.89
CA LEU A 129 -4.13 4.01 -7.16
C LEU A 129 -3.88 3.16 -8.41
N ILE A 130 -3.03 3.61 -9.34
CA ILE A 130 -2.82 2.92 -10.62
C ILE A 130 -2.20 1.54 -10.37
N ALA A 131 -1.15 1.49 -9.55
CA ALA A 131 -0.46 0.26 -9.21
C ALA A 131 -1.37 -0.79 -8.51
N PRO A 132 -2.10 -0.48 -7.41
CA PRO A 132 -2.98 -1.46 -6.77
C PRO A 132 -4.15 -1.90 -7.65
N ILE A 133 -4.65 -1.07 -8.58
CA ILE A 133 -5.67 -1.50 -9.55
C ILE A 133 -5.10 -2.57 -10.50
N ILE A 134 -3.90 -2.36 -11.02
CA ILE A 134 -3.21 -3.36 -11.86
C ILE A 134 -2.89 -4.61 -11.04
N GLY A 135 -2.36 -4.43 -9.82
CA GLY A 135 -2.04 -5.51 -8.90
C GLY A 135 -3.27 -6.36 -8.55
N PHE A 136 -4.43 -5.74 -8.35
CA PHE A 136 -5.69 -6.44 -8.09
C PHE A 136 -6.04 -7.43 -9.21
N VAL A 137 -5.85 -7.05 -10.48
CA VAL A 137 -6.04 -7.97 -11.62
C VAL A 137 -5.13 -9.18 -11.50
N GLY A 138 -3.86 -8.99 -11.18
CA GLY A 138 -2.90 -10.08 -11.00
C GLY A 138 -3.19 -10.95 -9.78
N VAL A 139 -3.67 -10.36 -8.67
CA VAL A 139 -4.08 -11.09 -7.46
C VAL A 139 -5.30 -11.97 -7.72
N VAL A 140 -6.31 -11.45 -8.44
CA VAL A 140 -7.48 -12.24 -8.83
C VAL A 140 -7.07 -13.37 -9.77
N ALA A 141 -6.24 -13.09 -10.77
CA ALA A 141 -5.76 -14.11 -11.69
C ALA A 141 -4.98 -15.22 -10.98
N ALA A 142 -4.08 -14.85 -10.06
CA ALA A 142 -3.35 -15.81 -9.23
C ALA A 142 -4.31 -16.67 -8.39
N GLY A 143 -5.34 -16.08 -7.79
CA GLY A 143 -6.36 -16.82 -7.05
C GLY A 143 -7.22 -17.75 -7.93
N LEU A 144 -7.46 -17.41 -9.19
CA LEU A 144 -8.19 -18.29 -10.13
C LEU A 144 -7.36 -19.51 -10.56
N GLU A 145 -6.05 -19.34 -10.69
CA GLU A 145 -5.11 -20.40 -11.11
C GLU A 145 -4.50 -21.19 -9.94
N ALA A 146 -4.68 -20.72 -8.70
CA ALA A 146 -4.20 -21.38 -7.47
C ALA A 146 -4.81 -22.78 -7.21
N GLY A 147 -5.78 -23.23 -8.01
CA GLY A 147 -6.45 -24.51 -7.82
C GLY A 147 -7.46 -24.52 -6.66
N GLY A 148 -8.13 -25.66 -6.46
CA GLY A 148 -9.24 -25.77 -5.51
C GLY A 148 -10.49 -24.97 -5.93
N PRO A 149 -11.40 -24.65 -4.99
CA PRO A 149 -12.57 -23.85 -5.30
C PRO A 149 -12.20 -22.40 -5.62
N ALA A 150 -12.33 -22.00 -6.89
CA ALA A 150 -11.90 -20.70 -7.40
C ALA A 150 -12.42 -19.49 -6.59
N TRP A 151 -13.70 -19.53 -6.18
CA TRP A 151 -14.29 -18.45 -5.36
C TRP A 151 -13.56 -18.26 -4.03
N LEU A 152 -13.16 -19.35 -3.38
CA LEU A 152 -12.50 -19.34 -2.08
C LEU A 152 -11.04 -18.89 -2.21
N ALA A 153 -10.35 -19.37 -3.24
CA ALA A 153 -8.98 -18.98 -3.54
C ALA A 153 -8.88 -17.48 -3.85
N VAL A 154 -9.70 -16.97 -4.78
CA VAL A 154 -9.78 -15.54 -5.10
C VAL A 154 -10.12 -14.72 -3.86
N ALA A 155 -11.11 -15.14 -3.06
CA ALA A 155 -11.47 -14.42 -1.84
C ALA A 155 -10.31 -14.33 -0.84
N ARG A 156 -9.57 -15.43 -0.61
CA ARG A 156 -8.41 -15.46 0.28
C ARG A 156 -7.26 -14.57 -0.22
N PHE A 157 -6.98 -14.60 -1.52
CA PHE A 157 -5.93 -13.77 -2.11
C PHE A 157 -6.28 -12.29 -2.01
N VAL A 158 -7.53 -11.91 -2.32
CA VAL A 158 -7.97 -10.51 -2.28
C VAL A 158 -8.07 -9.99 -0.84
N VAL A 159 -8.72 -10.73 0.06
CA VAL A 159 -8.85 -10.31 1.46
C VAL A 159 -7.49 -10.32 2.15
N GLY A 160 -6.65 -11.32 1.88
CA GLY A 160 -5.28 -11.36 2.38
C GLY A 160 -4.46 -10.19 1.86
N ALA A 161 -4.62 -9.76 0.60
CA ALA A 161 -3.95 -8.56 0.07
C ALA A 161 -4.33 -7.34 0.90
N MET A 162 -5.63 -7.13 1.09
CA MET A 162 -6.12 -5.98 1.83
C MET A 162 -5.66 -6.03 3.29
N PHE A 163 -5.79 -7.18 3.95
CA PHE A 163 -5.44 -7.33 5.36
C PHE A 163 -3.94 -7.15 5.59
N LEU A 164 -3.10 -7.82 4.80
CA LEU A 164 -1.64 -7.73 4.90
C LEU A 164 -1.15 -6.31 4.59
N GLY A 165 -1.72 -5.66 3.58
CA GLY A 165 -1.47 -4.26 3.27
C GLY A 165 -1.83 -3.35 4.45
N ALA A 166 -3.06 -3.43 4.95
CA ALA A 166 -3.54 -2.59 6.06
C ALA A 166 -2.67 -2.72 7.31
N VAL A 167 -2.32 -3.96 7.70
CA VAL A 167 -1.49 -4.22 8.88
C VAL A 167 -0.07 -3.67 8.68
N THR A 168 0.54 -3.92 7.51
CA THR A 168 1.91 -3.46 7.22
C THR A 168 1.99 -1.94 7.24
N ASP A 169 1.06 -1.26 6.57
CA ASP A 169 0.96 0.19 6.55
C ASP A 169 0.70 0.76 7.94
N ALA A 170 -0.15 0.11 8.75
CA ALA A 170 -0.46 0.57 10.10
C ALA A 170 0.78 0.54 10.99
N MET A 171 1.55 -0.56 10.92
CA MET A 171 2.80 -0.71 11.67
C MET A 171 3.83 0.32 11.22
N LEU A 172 4.04 0.49 9.91
CA LEU A 172 5.04 1.43 9.38
C LEU A 172 4.66 2.89 9.66
N LEU A 173 3.39 3.25 9.52
CA LEU A 173 2.90 4.59 9.86
C LEU A 173 3.00 4.85 11.37
N GLY A 174 2.72 3.83 12.20
CA GLY A 174 2.89 3.90 13.65
C GLY A 174 4.32 4.23 14.06
N HIS A 175 5.31 3.59 13.43
CA HIS A 175 6.73 3.93 13.64
C HIS A 175 7.07 5.31 13.09
N TRP A 176 6.54 5.67 11.93
CA TRP A 176 6.78 6.99 11.33
C TRP A 176 6.24 8.14 12.19
N TYR A 177 5.14 7.91 12.92
CA TYR A 177 4.58 8.85 13.87
C TYR A 177 5.59 9.25 14.97
N LEU A 178 6.51 8.35 15.34
CA LEU A 178 7.56 8.64 16.32
C LEU A 178 8.60 9.63 15.80
N VAL A 179 8.84 9.63 14.49
CA VAL A 179 9.87 10.47 13.84
C VAL A 179 9.27 11.76 13.27
N GLN A 180 7.94 11.82 13.15
CA GLN A 180 7.21 13.01 12.71
C GLN A 180 6.26 13.50 13.82
N PRO A 181 6.77 14.28 14.81
CA PRO A 181 5.96 14.79 15.90
C PRO A 181 4.73 15.51 15.38
N GLY A 182 3.58 15.30 16.05
CA GLY A 182 2.28 15.93 15.81
C GLY A 182 1.69 15.76 14.41
N LEU A 183 2.03 14.67 13.73
CA LEU A 183 1.23 14.14 12.62
C LEU A 183 -0.23 13.96 13.08
N ALA A 184 -1.19 14.27 12.22
CA ALA A 184 -2.60 14.03 12.52
C ALA A 184 -2.85 12.52 12.70
N ARG A 185 -3.65 12.15 13.70
CA ARG A 185 -3.95 10.74 14.00
C ARG A 185 -4.96 10.12 13.04
N GLY A 186 -5.56 10.91 12.15
CA GLY A 186 -6.65 10.48 11.26
C GLY A 186 -6.26 9.30 10.38
N ALA A 187 -5.11 9.38 9.70
CA ALA A 187 -4.63 8.30 8.84
C ALA A 187 -4.34 7.01 9.63
N LEU A 188 -3.73 7.12 10.82
CA LEU A 188 -3.42 5.96 11.65
C LEU A 188 -4.69 5.28 12.17
N LEU A 189 -5.65 6.06 12.69
CA LEU A 189 -6.94 5.53 13.14
C LEU A 189 -7.68 4.85 11.99
N GLU A 190 -7.65 5.44 10.80
CA GLU A 190 -8.27 4.83 9.62
C GLU A 190 -7.67 3.46 9.29
N LEU A 191 -6.34 3.31 9.30
CA LEU A 191 -5.69 2.02 9.09
C LEU A 191 -6.02 0.99 10.18
N VAL A 192 -6.12 1.44 11.44
CA VAL A 192 -6.54 0.56 12.54
C VAL A 192 -7.98 0.08 12.34
N TYR A 193 -8.90 0.94 11.88
CA TYR A 193 -10.25 0.51 11.54
C TYR A 193 -10.27 -0.47 10.37
N TRP A 194 -9.52 -0.20 9.30
CA TRP A 194 -9.40 -1.14 8.18
C TRP A 194 -8.86 -2.50 8.63
N THR A 195 -7.83 -2.51 9.46
CA THR A 195 -7.27 -3.74 10.05
C THR A 195 -8.31 -4.48 10.88
N GLY A 196 -9.02 -3.76 11.75
CA GLY A 196 -10.08 -4.31 12.60
C GLY A 196 -11.29 -4.83 11.83
N TRP A 197 -11.60 -4.28 10.66
CA TRP A 197 -12.66 -4.80 9.80
C TRP A 197 -12.22 -5.97 8.93
N LEU A 198 -11.00 -5.92 8.40
CA LEU A 198 -10.45 -6.94 7.49
C LEU A 198 -10.07 -8.24 8.21
N TRP A 199 -9.79 -8.21 9.51
CA TRP A 199 -9.48 -9.43 10.26
C TRP A 199 -10.65 -10.44 10.25
N VAL A 200 -11.90 -9.97 10.25
CA VAL A 200 -13.09 -10.83 10.30
C VAL A 200 -13.20 -11.68 9.03
N PRO A 201 -13.29 -11.11 7.80
CA PRO A 201 -13.35 -11.91 6.60
C PRO A 201 -12.07 -12.75 6.40
N GLU A 202 -10.90 -12.25 6.79
CA GLU A 202 -9.65 -13.02 6.71
C GLU A 202 -9.75 -14.33 7.51
N VAL A 203 -10.11 -14.23 8.80
CA VAL A 203 -10.25 -15.40 9.67
C VAL A 203 -11.36 -16.33 9.20
N VAL A 204 -12.51 -15.78 8.83
CA VAL A 204 -13.64 -16.58 8.32
C VAL A 204 -13.20 -17.38 7.09
N LEU A 205 -12.56 -16.74 6.11
CA LEU A 205 -12.10 -17.40 4.89
C LEU A 205 -11.02 -18.45 5.17
N LEU A 206 -10.13 -18.24 6.13
CA LEU A 206 -9.13 -19.24 6.53
C LEU A 206 -9.77 -20.45 7.23
N LEU A 207 -10.86 -20.24 7.97
CA LEU A 207 -11.61 -21.32 8.61
C LEU A 207 -12.45 -22.15 7.62
N VAL A 208 -12.81 -21.63 6.45
CA VAL A 208 -13.53 -22.41 5.43
C VAL A 208 -12.63 -23.54 4.90
N PRO A 209 -13.00 -24.82 5.07
CA PRO A 209 -12.17 -25.94 4.63
C PRO A 209 -12.11 -26.06 3.11
N VAL A 210 -10.93 -26.42 2.60
CA VAL A 210 -10.69 -26.66 1.17
C VAL A 210 -11.18 -28.08 0.83
N GLY A 211 -12.44 -28.23 0.43
CA GLY A 211 -12.98 -29.50 -0.08
C GLY A 211 -14.05 -30.21 0.76
N MET A 212 -14.45 -29.70 1.94
CA MET A 212 -15.49 -30.39 2.74
C MET A 212 -16.92 -30.14 2.28
N VAL A 213 -17.21 -29.15 1.43
CA VAL A 213 -18.57 -29.04 0.87
C VAL A 213 -18.90 -30.30 0.06
N SER A 214 -17.90 -30.91 -0.59
CA SER A 214 -18.05 -32.23 -1.23
C SER A 214 -18.22 -33.36 -0.21
N ALA A 215 -17.49 -33.33 0.91
CA ALA A 215 -17.64 -34.29 1.99
C ALA A 215 -18.99 -34.19 2.74
N ILE A 216 -19.62 -33.02 2.76
CA ILE A 216 -20.92 -32.77 3.38
C ILE A 216 -22.07 -33.02 2.39
N ASN A 217 -21.88 -32.72 1.10
CA ASN A 217 -22.94 -32.78 0.08
C ASN A 217 -22.88 -34.05 -0.80
N GLY A 218 -21.85 -34.87 -0.68
CA GLY A 218 -21.73 -36.15 -1.40
C GLY A 218 -21.43 -36.03 -2.90
N THR A 219 -21.03 -34.84 -3.37
CA THR A 219 -20.64 -34.53 -4.76
C THR A 219 -19.28 -33.86 -4.77
#